data_AF-A0A257LEX4-F1
#
_entry.id   AF-A0A257LEX4-F1
#
_cell.length_a   1.000
_cell.length_b   1.000
_cell.length_c   1.000
_cell.angle_alpha   90.00
_cell.angle_beta   90.00
_cell.angle_gamma   90.00
#
_symmetry.space_group_name_H-M   'P 1'
#
loop_
_entity.id
_entity.type
_entity.pdbx_description
1 polymer ?
#
loop_
_entity_poly.entity_id
_entity_poly.type
_entity_poly.pdbx_seq_one_letter_code
_entity_poly.pdbx_strand_id
1 'polypeptide(L)'
;SILFSIGNPGGAIDASTNKADLTREFHSMEVRTDSFDGLRASFDTNIVVSPRKVALRIDALRDDRGSNFSPAKDLRHSVFGPVTIRLKQHTLLYLNAESTHLRQKIPRPYETFDWVNTWIDAGRPIIPVAQRNTAVNGVEFLASNGYPLYVPGIGAADWSRMSRGARPLVRGARQTVFSF
;
A
#
# COMPACT_ATOMS: atom_id res chain seq x y z
N SER A 1 25.55 -15.44 13.71
CA SER A 1 24.52 -16.30 14.31
C SER A 1 24.72 -17.71 13.77
N ILE A 2 24.86 -18.73 14.62
CA ILE A 2 25.08 -20.12 14.13
C ILE A 2 23.78 -20.81 13.70
N LEU A 3 22.65 -20.42 14.30
CA LEU A 3 21.35 -21.06 14.09
C LEU A 3 20.62 -20.62 12.81
N PHE A 4 20.87 -19.40 12.33
CA PHE A 4 20.13 -18.78 11.21
C PHE A 4 21.05 -18.27 10.08
N SER A 5 22.31 -18.72 10.08
CA SER A 5 23.36 -18.54 9.06
C SER A 5 23.70 -17.10 8.65
N ILE A 6 22.77 -16.30 8.14
CA ILE A 6 22.97 -14.89 7.77
C ILE A 6 21.78 -14.08 8.29
N GLY A 7 22.01 -13.30 9.34
CA GLY A 7 21.01 -12.41 9.92
C GLY A 7 21.64 -11.09 10.32
N ASN A 8 20.88 -10.00 10.18
CA ASN A 8 21.28 -8.69 10.67
C ASN A 8 21.43 -8.75 12.22
N PRO A 9 22.41 -8.07 12.86
CA PRO A 9 22.59 -8.06 14.31
C PRO A 9 21.35 -7.64 15.12
N GLY A 10 20.32 -7.06 14.47
CA GLY A 10 19.03 -6.77 15.08
C GLY A 10 18.23 -7.99 15.57
N GLY A 11 18.64 -9.23 15.25
CA GLY A 11 18.04 -10.46 15.76
C GLY A 11 17.32 -11.30 14.70
N ALA A 12 16.66 -12.37 15.13
CA ALA A 12 15.87 -13.27 14.28
C ALA A 12 14.43 -13.36 14.79
N ILE A 13 13.47 -13.40 13.87
CA ILE A 13 12.05 -13.63 14.16
C ILE A 13 11.71 -15.01 13.62
N ASP A 14 11.16 -15.87 14.49
CA ASP A 14 10.62 -17.17 14.11
C ASP A 14 9.10 -17.14 14.29
N ALA A 15 8.38 -17.55 13.25
CA ALA A 15 6.93 -17.61 13.24
C ALA A 15 6.50 -19.04 12.92
N SER A 16 5.90 -19.71 13.91
CA SER A 16 5.34 -21.04 13.72
C SER A 16 3.92 -20.95 13.17
N THR A 17 3.63 -21.74 12.14
CA THR A 17 2.27 -21.86 11.60
C THR A 17 1.40 -22.81 12.41
N ASN A 18 0.08 -22.63 12.27
CA ASN A 18 -0.90 -23.57 12.79
C ASN A 18 -0.68 -24.97 12.21
N LYS A 19 -0.98 -25.99 13.00
CA LYS A 19 -0.95 -27.39 12.58
C LYS A 19 -2.31 -28.02 12.78
N ALA A 20 -2.57 -29.08 12.02
CA ALA A 20 -3.76 -29.89 12.19
C ALA A 20 -3.57 -30.85 13.38
N ASP A 21 -4.51 -30.86 14.31
CA ASP A 21 -4.50 -31.72 15.48
C ASP A 21 -5.10 -33.09 15.14
N LEU A 22 -4.37 -34.17 15.40
CA LEU A 22 -4.79 -35.54 15.08
C LEU A 22 -5.81 -36.13 16.07
N THR A 23 -6.12 -35.42 17.14
CA THR A 23 -6.91 -35.91 18.29
C THR A 23 -8.09 -35.03 18.61
N ARG A 24 -8.01 -33.73 18.33
CA ARG A 24 -9.04 -32.76 18.70
C ARG A 24 -9.70 -32.16 17.47
N GLU A 25 -10.97 -32.47 17.27
CA GLU A 25 -11.83 -31.75 16.34
C GLU A 25 -12.34 -30.44 16.98
N PHE A 26 -12.34 -29.34 16.22
CA PHE A 26 -12.91 -28.07 16.69
C PHE A 26 -13.28 -27.15 15.52
N HIS A 27 -14.18 -26.20 15.81
CA HIS A 27 -14.59 -25.14 14.90
C HIS A 27 -14.67 -23.83 15.68
N SER A 28 -14.11 -22.76 15.12
CA SER A 28 -14.09 -21.43 15.71
C SER A 28 -14.42 -20.39 14.65
N MET A 29 -15.23 -19.41 15.02
CA MET A 29 -15.54 -18.26 14.20
C MET A 29 -15.44 -17.01 15.06
N GLU A 30 -14.76 -16.00 14.55
CA GLU A 30 -14.57 -14.72 15.23
C GLU A 30 -14.94 -13.59 14.28
N VAL A 31 -15.68 -12.61 14.78
CA VAL A 31 -16.01 -11.37 14.07
C VAL A 31 -15.64 -10.21 14.98
N ARG A 32 -14.86 -9.27 14.44
CA ARG A 32 -14.37 -8.09 15.15
C ARG A 32 -14.66 -6.82 14.36
N THR A 33 -15.12 -5.80 15.04
CA THR A 33 -15.27 -4.43 14.52
C THR A 33 -14.35 -3.48 15.28
N ASP A 34 -14.03 -2.32 14.71
CA ASP A 34 -13.23 -1.30 15.38
C ASP A 34 -13.72 0.13 15.11
N SER A 35 -13.08 1.11 15.76
CA SER A 35 -13.43 2.53 15.70
C SER A 35 -13.06 3.22 14.38
N PHE A 36 -12.36 2.52 13.47
CA PHE A 36 -11.92 3.07 12.19
C PHE A 36 -12.69 2.46 11.02
N ASP A 37 -13.94 2.06 11.24
CA ASP A 37 -14.78 1.35 10.26
C ASP A 37 -14.15 0.03 9.77
N GLY A 38 -13.35 -0.61 10.62
CA GLY A 38 -12.76 -1.92 10.36
C GLY A 38 -13.73 -3.05 10.65
N LEU A 39 -13.70 -4.09 9.80
CA LEU A 39 -14.42 -5.35 9.98
C LEU A 39 -13.49 -6.51 9.66
N ARG A 40 -13.30 -7.39 10.64
CA ARG A 40 -12.52 -8.62 10.50
C ARG A 40 -13.39 -9.82 10.81
N ALA A 41 -13.38 -10.82 9.95
CA ALA A 41 -14.00 -12.11 10.18
C ALA A 41 -12.97 -13.21 9.94
N SER A 42 -12.81 -14.11 10.90
CA SER A 42 -11.96 -15.29 10.80
C SER A 42 -12.73 -16.56 11.12
N PHE A 43 -12.34 -17.62 10.43
CA PHE A 43 -12.87 -18.96 10.61
C PHE A 43 -11.70 -19.92 10.71
N ASP A 44 -11.71 -20.78 11.73
CA ASP A 44 -10.66 -21.75 12.00
C ASP A 44 -11.31 -23.08 12.37
N THR A 45 -10.98 -24.11 11.61
CA THR A 45 -11.55 -25.45 11.80
C THR A 45 -10.48 -26.51 11.71
N ASN A 46 -10.48 -27.45 12.65
CA ASN A 46 -9.67 -28.66 12.58
C ASN A 46 -10.57 -29.89 12.51
N ILE A 47 -10.37 -30.72 11.50
CA ILE A 47 -11.16 -31.91 11.22
C ILE A 47 -10.24 -33.12 11.33
N VAL A 48 -10.64 -34.10 12.15
CA VAL A 48 -9.89 -35.35 12.31
C VAL A 48 -10.40 -36.38 11.31
N VAL A 49 -9.78 -36.43 10.14
CA VAL A 49 -10.17 -37.36 9.06
C VAL A 49 -9.98 -38.82 9.48
N SER A 50 -8.88 -39.14 10.16
CA SER A 50 -8.64 -40.46 10.72
C SER A 50 -7.97 -40.32 12.09
N PRO A 51 -8.60 -40.80 13.18
CA PRO A 51 -8.10 -40.62 14.53
C PRO A 51 -6.64 -41.03 14.68
N ARG A 52 -5.82 -40.11 15.18
CA ARG A 52 -4.37 -40.29 15.39
C ARG A 52 -3.54 -40.53 14.11
N LYS A 53 -4.15 -40.43 12.92
CA LYS A 53 -3.49 -40.70 11.63
C LYS A 53 -3.49 -39.51 10.69
N VAL A 54 -4.64 -38.91 10.43
CA VAL A 54 -4.76 -37.82 9.46
C VAL A 54 -5.69 -36.75 10.00
N ALA A 55 -5.24 -35.49 9.94
CA ALA A 55 -6.06 -34.33 10.23
C ALA A 55 -5.81 -33.23 9.20
N LEU A 56 -6.86 -32.47 8.93
CA LEU A 56 -6.87 -31.29 8.08
C LEU A 56 -7.34 -30.11 8.92
N ARG A 57 -6.68 -28.97 8.78
CA ARG A 57 -7.17 -27.71 9.32
C ARG A 57 -7.30 -26.68 8.22
N ILE A 58 -8.23 -25.76 8.39
CA ILE A 58 -8.46 -24.64 7.48
C ILE A 58 -8.62 -23.39 8.34
N ASP A 59 -7.76 -22.42 8.09
CA ASP A 59 -7.82 -21.07 8.64
C ASP A 59 -8.18 -20.12 7.49
N ALA A 60 -9.30 -19.41 7.59
CA ALA A 60 -9.75 -18.43 6.61
C ALA A 60 -9.95 -17.06 7.27
N LEU A 61 -9.58 -16.01 6.54
CA LEU A 61 -9.62 -14.64 7.03
C LEU A 61 -10.13 -13.69 5.95
N ARG A 62 -11.06 -12.82 6.35
CA ARG A 62 -11.40 -11.59 5.64
C ARG A 62 -11.21 -10.43 6.59
N ASP A 63 -10.40 -9.47 6.18
CA ASP A 63 -9.99 -8.34 7.01
C ASP A 63 -10.10 -7.07 6.18
N ASP A 64 -11.13 -6.28 6.44
CA ASP A 64 -11.33 -4.95 5.86
C ASP A 64 -10.94 -3.92 6.92
N ARG A 65 -9.69 -3.49 6.89
CA ARG A 65 -9.07 -2.67 7.93
C ARG A 65 -9.09 -1.20 7.52
N GLY A 66 -9.79 -0.39 8.30
CA GLY A 66 -9.70 1.06 8.18
C GLY A 66 -8.46 1.65 8.83
N SER A 67 -8.31 2.96 8.67
CA SER A 67 -7.15 3.72 9.09
C SER A 67 -7.58 5.01 9.77
N ASN A 68 -6.69 5.56 10.59
CA ASN A 68 -6.85 6.89 11.16
C ASN A 68 -6.71 8.02 10.11
N PHE A 69 -6.24 7.72 8.91
CA PHE A 69 -6.15 8.66 7.80
C PHE A 69 -7.11 8.26 6.67
N SER A 70 -8.12 9.08 6.38
CA SER A 70 -8.99 8.87 5.21
C SER A 70 -8.35 9.40 3.92
N PRO A 71 -8.50 8.74 2.76
CA PRO A 71 -9.31 7.54 2.50
C PRO A 71 -8.50 6.23 2.57
N ALA A 72 -7.53 6.09 3.48
CA ALA A 72 -6.69 4.90 3.54
C ALA A 72 -7.47 3.66 4.02
N LYS A 73 -7.29 2.54 3.34
CA LYS A 73 -7.95 1.27 3.70
C LYS A 73 -7.17 0.07 3.18
N ASP A 74 -7.13 -1.01 3.94
CA ASP A 74 -6.52 -2.28 3.53
C ASP A 74 -7.56 -3.39 3.55
N LEU A 75 -7.74 -4.08 2.42
CA LEU A 75 -8.58 -5.25 2.31
C LEU A 75 -7.71 -6.48 2.09
N ARG A 76 -7.77 -7.44 3.01
CA ARG A 76 -7.04 -8.71 2.96
C ARG A 76 -8.00 -9.88 2.98
N HIS A 77 -7.72 -10.85 2.12
CA HIS A 77 -8.28 -12.18 2.16
C HIS A 77 -7.13 -13.17 2.28
N SER A 78 -7.17 -14.06 3.27
CA SER A 78 -6.14 -15.08 3.46
C SER A 78 -6.79 -16.42 3.75
N VAL A 79 -6.21 -17.48 3.21
CA VAL A 79 -6.57 -18.87 3.52
C VAL A 79 -5.28 -19.64 3.75
N PHE A 80 -5.25 -20.42 4.82
CA PHE A 80 -4.15 -21.31 5.18
C PHE A 80 -4.72 -22.70 5.48
N GLY A 81 -4.10 -23.73 4.91
CA GLY A 81 -4.56 -25.11 5.04
C GLY A 81 -3.40 -26.05 5.34
N PRO A 82 -3.19 -26.41 6.62
CA PRO A 82 -2.23 -27.43 6.99
C PRO A 82 -2.88 -28.82 7.05
N VAL A 83 -2.12 -29.83 6.63
CA VAL A 83 -2.46 -31.25 6.73
C VAL A 83 -1.37 -31.93 7.55
N THR A 84 -1.79 -32.72 8.54
CA THR A 84 -0.88 -33.55 9.35
C THR A 84 -1.17 -35.01 9.13
N ILE A 85 -0.15 -35.76 8.73
CA ILE A 85 -0.25 -37.19 8.42
C ILE A 85 0.77 -37.96 9.25
N ARG A 86 0.31 -38.93 10.04
CA ARG A 86 1.13 -39.90 10.74
C ARG A 86 1.29 -41.15 9.88
N LEU A 87 2.45 -41.28 9.23
CA LEU A 87 2.77 -42.42 8.37
C LEU A 87 3.07 -43.69 9.19
N LYS A 88 3.82 -43.52 10.28
CA LYS A 88 4.18 -44.56 11.27
C LYS A 88 4.19 -43.94 12.67
N GLN A 89 4.36 -44.75 13.73
CA GLN A 89 4.37 -44.25 15.12
C GLN A 89 5.37 -43.10 15.36
N HIS A 90 6.49 -43.07 14.62
CA HIS A 90 7.58 -42.10 14.76
C HIS A 90 7.76 -41.19 13.54
N THR A 91 6.79 -41.15 12.62
CA THR A 91 6.93 -40.39 11.37
C THR A 91 5.68 -39.54 11.14
N LEU A 92 5.87 -38.22 11.21
CA LEU A 92 4.86 -37.22 10.94
C LEU A 92 5.27 -36.40 9.71
N LEU A 93 4.33 -36.25 8.79
CA LEU A 93 4.43 -35.39 7.62
C LEU A 93 3.50 -34.20 7.80
N TYR A 94 4.04 -33.01 7.59
CA TYR A 94 3.31 -31.75 7.63
C TYR A 94 3.33 -31.14 6.24
N LEU A 95 2.14 -30.88 5.68
CA LEU A 95 1.98 -30.23 4.39
C LEU A 95 1.18 -28.96 4.63
N ASN A 96 1.69 -27.82 4.15
CA ASN A 96 1.09 -26.52 4.37
C ASN A 96 0.92 -25.81 3.04
N ALA A 97 -0.24 -25.19 2.83
CA ALA A 97 -0.50 -24.30 1.71
C ALA A 97 -1.12 -23.00 2.22
N GLU A 98 -0.67 -21.87 1.69
CA GLU A 98 -1.19 -20.54 2.01
C GLU A 98 -1.51 -19.78 0.72
N SER A 99 -2.59 -19.00 0.75
CA SER A 99 -2.87 -17.98 -0.25
C SER A 99 -3.39 -16.73 0.43
N THR A 100 -2.77 -15.59 0.10
CA THR A 100 -3.15 -14.28 0.63
C THR A 100 -3.26 -13.28 -0.53
N HIS A 101 -4.40 -12.58 -0.59
CA HIS A 101 -4.64 -11.46 -1.50
C HIS A 101 -4.86 -10.18 -0.69
N LEU A 102 -4.03 -9.16 -0.94
CA LEU A 102 -4.08 -7.87 -0.26
C LEU A 102 -4.33 -6.76 -1.28
N ARG A 103 -5.28 -5.89 -1.00
CA ARG A 103 -5.52 -4.65 -1.74
C ARG A 103 -5.42 -3.49 -0.77
N GLN A 104 -4.61 -2.50 -1.13
CA GLN A 104 -4.38 -1.34 -0.28
C GLN A 104 -4.78 -0.07 -1.02
N LYS A 105 -5.47 0.81 -0.31
CA LYS A 105 -5.74 2.17 -0.72
C LYS A 105 -4.79 3.06 0.06
N ILE A 106 -3.68 3.42 -0.58
CA ILE A 106 -2.65 4.27 0.02
C ILE A 106 -3.00 5.73 -0.31
N PRO A 107 -3.26 6.58 0.71
CA PRO A 107 -3.52 8.00 0.48
C PRO A 107 -2.23 8.61 -0.04
N ARG A 108 -2.29 9.25 -1.21
CA ARG A 108 -1.16 10.01 -1.72
C ARG A 108 -1.29 11.43 -1.19
N PRO A 109 -0.23 12.01 -0.60
CA PRO A 109 -0.25 13.39 -0.11
C PRO A 109 -0.08 14.38 -1.26
N TYR A 110 -0.72 14.14 -2.41
CA TYR A 110 -0.75 15.14 -3.46
C TYR A 110 -1.75 16.20 -3.04
N GLU A 111 -1.22 17.40 -2.79
CA GLU A 111 -2.04 18.60 -2.70
C GLU A 111 -2.77 18.74 -4.05
N THR A 112 -4.08 18.95 -4.02
CA THR A 112 -4.83 19.26 -5.24
C THR A 112 -4.41 20.66 -5.69
N PHE A 113 -3.71 20.74 -6.82
CA PHE A 113 -3.26 22.01 -7.38
C PHE A 113 -4.31 22.57 -8.34
N ASP A 114 -4.71 23.81 -8.11
CA ASP A 114 -5.54 24.56 -9.05
C ASP A 114 -4.65 25.21 -10.11
N TRP A 115 -4.57 24.56 -11.27
CA TRP A 115 -3.81 25.02 -12.43
C TRP A 115 -4.59 25.97 -13.34
N VAL A 116 -5.91 26.09 -13.15
CA VAL A 116 -6.80 26.75 -14.11
C VAL A 116 -7.20 28.12 -13.63
N ASN A 117 -7.64 28.27 -12.37
CA ASN A 117 -8.13 29.57 -11.92
C ASN A 117 -7.02 30.60 -11.88
N THR A 118 -5.78 30.24 -11.53
CA THR A 118 -4.64 31.16 -11.60
C THR A 118 -4.34 31.62 -13.03
N TRP A 119 -4.49 30.76 -14.04
CA TRP A 119 -4.35 31.14 -15.45
C TRP A 119 -5.50 32.07 -15.88
N ILE A 120 -6.72 31.79 -15.42
CA ILE A 120 -7.89 32.65 -15.67
C ILE A 120 -7.68 34.03 -15.03
N ASP A 121 -7.27 34.08 -13.76
CA ASP A 121 -7.01 35.30 -12.99
C ASP A 121 -5.87 36.14 -13.61
N ALA A 122 -4.88 35.48 -14.23
CA ALA A 122 -3.82 36.13 -15.00
C ALA A 122 -4.28 36.69 -16.37
N GLY A 123 -5.58 36.61 -16.70
CA GLY A 123 -6.14 37.11 -17.95
C GLY A 123 -6.08 36.11 -19.10
N ARG A 124 -5.98 34.81 -18.80
CA ARG A 124 -5.90 33.71 -19.78
C ARG A 124 -4.82 33.93 -20.83
N PRO A 125 -3.57 34.27 -20.46
CA PRO A 125 -2.54 34.54 -21.44
C PRO A 125 -2.27 33.28 -22.27
N ILE A 126 -2.43 33.39 -23.59
CA ILE A 126 -2.03 32.35 -24.55
C ILE A 126 -0.80 32.90 -25.26
N ILE A 127 0.37 32.40 -24.89
CA ILE A 127 1.60 32.62 -25.66
C ILE A 127 1.67 31.55 -26.74
N PRO A 128 1.94 31.90 -28.01
CA PRO A 128 2.32 30.92 -29.03
C PRO A 128 3.66 30.31 -28.60
N VAL A 129 3.61 29.13 -27.99
CA VAL A 129 4.83 28.36 -27.74
C VAL A 129 5.36 27.86 -29.08
N ALA A 130 6.60 28.20 -29.39
CA ALA A 130 7.37 27.53 -30.44
C ALA A 130 7.60 26.09 -29.98
N GLN A 131 6.63 25.26 -30.33
CA GLN A 131 6.43 23.88 -29.94
C GLN A 131 7.66 23.00 -30.19
N ARG A 132 8.04 22.16 -29.22
CA ARG A 132 8.82 20.94 -29.49
C ARG A 132 7.88 19.73 -29.39
N ASN A 133 7.25 19.43 -30.53
CA ASN A 133 6.37 18.30 -30.87
C ASN A 133 4.85 18.60 -30.80
N THR A 134 4.28 18.61 -32.00
CA THR A 134 2.89 18.86 -32.38
C THR A 134 1.89 17.93 -31.73
N ALA A 135 1.05 18.46 -30.84
CA ALA A 135 -0.33 18.00 -30.72
C ALA A 135 -1.20 18.87 -31.64
N VAL A 136 -1.43 18.41 -32.87
CA VAL A 136 -2.32 19.06 -33.85
C VAL A 136 -3.80 19.07 -33.40
N ASN A 137 -4.14 18.47 -32.25
CA ASN A 137 -5.51 18.36 -31.74
C ASN A 137 -5.63 18.69 -30.24
N GLY A 138 -5.05 19.81 -29.77
CA GLY A 138 -5.52 20.47 -28.55
C GLY A 138 -5.31 19.75 -27.19
N VAL A 139 -4.34 18.85 -27.07
CA VAL A 139 -3.95 18.24 -25.78
C VAL A 139 -2.43 18.25 -25.65
N GLU A 140 -1.88 19.03 -24.73
CA GLU A 140 -0.43 19.10 -24.48
C GLU A 140 -0.02 18.27 -23.24
N PHE A 141 1.20 17.71 -23.29
CA PHE A 141 1.77 16.86 -22.23
C PHE A 141 2.22 17.69 -21.01
N LEU A 142 1.89 17.19 -19.81
CA LEU A 142 2.31 17.73 -18.52
C LEU A 142 3.63 17.07 -18.03
N ALA A 143 4.80 17.69 -18.34
CA ALA A 143 6.12 17.63 -17.63
C ALA A 143 7.30 17.88 -18.62
N SER A 144 8.52 18.35 -18.30
CA SER A 144 9.28 18.63 -17.04
C SER A 144 10.19 19.88 -17.20
N ASN A 145 10.05 20.66 -18.27
CA ASN A 145 10.87 21.87 -18.48
C ASN A 145 9.96 23.09 -18.44
N GLY A 146 9.91 23.72 -17.27
CA GLY A 146 9.17 24.95 -17.06
C GLY A 146 9.76 26.09 -17.89
N TYR A 147 9.02 26.60 -18.87
CA TYR A 147 9.38 27.83 -19.56
C TYR A 147 8.92 29.01 -18.69
N PRO A 148 9.83 29.89 -18.25
CA PRO A 148 9.44 31.08 -17.51
C PRO A 148 8.65 32.02 -18.42
N LEU A 149 7.38 32.26 -18.08
CA LEU A 149 6.55 33.27 -18.71
C LEU A 149 6.67 34.58 -17.94
N TYR A 150 7.06 35.65 -18.62
CA TYR A 150 7.03 36.99 -18.05
C TYR A 150 5.63 37.56 -18.18
N VAL A 151 4.98 37.83 -17.05
CA VAL A 151 3.67 38.48 -17.00
C VAL A 151 3.86 39.91 -16.50
N PRO A 152 3.52 40.94 -17.31
CA PRO A 152 3.62 42.33 -16.90
C PRO A 152 2.83 42.60 -15.60
N GLY A 153 3.48 43.18 -14.60
CA GLY A 153 2.90 43.46 -13.28
C GLY A 153 3.00 42.33 -12.24
N ILE A 154 3.37 41.11 -12.65
CA ILE A 154 3.51 39.93 -11.75
C ILE A 154 4.95 39.39 -11.75
N GLY A 155 5.69 39.53 -12.85
CA GLY A 155 7.08 39.08 -13.00
C GLY A 155 7.21 37.74 -13.75
N ALA A 156 8.41 37.16 -13.74
CA ALA A 156 8.69 35.88 -14.40
C ALA A 156 8.21 34.69 -13.54
N ALA A 157 7.26 33.92 -14.06
CA ALA A 157 6.71 32.73 -13.40
C ALA A 157 6.82 31.52 -14.32
N ASP A 158 7.27 30.40 -13.77
CA ASP A 158 7.06 29.09 -14.39
C ASP A 158 5.60 28.65 -14.14
N TRP A 159 5.04 27.86 -15.03
CA TRP A 159 3.75 27.19 -14.88
C TRP A 159 3.57 26.58 -13.48
N SER A 160 4.64 25.99 -12.92
CA SER A 160 4.66 25.44 -11.55
C SER A 160 4.32 26.43 -10.42
N ARG A 161 4.49 27.75 -10.63
CA ARG A 161 4.13 28.83 -9.69
C ARG A 161 2.78 29.47 -9.99
N MET A 162 2.11 29.07 -11.07
CA MET A 162 0.74 29.47 -11.39
C MET A 162 -0.30 28.53 -10.76
N SER A 163 0.04 27.82 -9.68
CA SER A 163 -0.92 27.04 -8.91
C SER A 163 -1.05 27.61 -7.50
N ARG A 164 -2.28 27.88 -7.03
CA ARG A 164 -2.51 28.14 -5.60
C ARG A 164 -2.38 26.81 -4.86
N GLY A 165 -1.22 26.62 -4.25
CA GLY A 165 -0.81 25.38 -3.58
C GLY A 165 0.71 25.14 -3.58
N ALA A 166 1.51 26.01 -4.20
CA ALA A 166 2.94 25.75 -4.32
C ALA A 166 3.66 25.63 -2.95
N ARG A 167 4.07 24.39 -2.61
CA ARG A 167 5.41 24.18 -2.06
C ARG A 167 6.40 24.90 -2.99
N PRO A 168 7.19 25.86 -2.51
CA PRO A 168 8.18 26.55 -3.33
C PRO A 168 9.11 25.50 -3.93
N LEU A 169 9.33 25.56 -5.25
CA LEU A 169 10.27 24.70 -5.97
C LEU A 169 11.59 24.55 -5.21
N VAL A 170 11.80 23.38 -4.59
CA VAL A 170 13.14 22.82 -4.42
C VAL A 170 13.38 21.92 -5.63
N ARG A 171 13.78 22.53 -6.73
CA ARG A 171 14.59 21.86 -7.75
C ARG A 171 15.69 22.82 -8.21
N GLY A 172 16.72 22.95 -7.37
CA GLY A 172 18.03 23.48 -7.77
C GLY A 172 18.53 24.78 -7.12
N ALA A 173 17.67 25.61 -6.52
CA ALA A 173 18.13 26.81 -5.81
C ALA A 173 18.21 26.54 -4.30
N ARG A 174 19.33 25.98 -3.83
CA ARG A 174 19.78 26.26 -2.46
C ARG A 174 20.17 27.74 -2.42
N GLN A 175 19.29 28.60 -1.91
CA GLN A 175 19.76 29.82 -1.28
C GLN A 175 19.97 29.50 0.21
N THR A 176 21.14 28.95 0.53
CA THR A 176 21.60 28.90 1.92
C THR A 176 21.95 30.32 2.32
N VAL A 177 21.00 31.03 2.92
CA VAL A 177 21.32 32.19 3.76
C VAL A 177 21.23 31.69 5.19
N PHE A 178 22.38 31.29 5.74
CA PHE A 178 22.54 31.26 7.19
C PHE A 178 22.70 32.71 7.64
N SER A 179 21.84 33.14 8.56
CA SER A 179 22.12 34.28 9.43
C SER A 179 21.43 34.04 10.77
N PHE A 180 22.24 34.06 11.83
CA PHE A 180 21.82 34.14 13.23
C PHE A 180 20.97 35.38 13.48
#